data_AF-A0AAD2GEN3-F1
#
_entry.id   AF-A0AAD2GEN3-F1
#
_cell.length_a   1.000
_cell.length_b   1.000
_cell.length_c   1.000
_cell.angle_alpha   90.00
_cell.angle_beta   90.00
_cell.angle_gamma   90.00
#
_symmetry.space_group_name_H-M   'P 1'
#
loop_
_entity.id
_entity.type
_entity.pdbx_description
1 polymer ?
#
loop_
_entity_poly.entity_id
_entity_poly.type
_entity_poly.pdbx_seq_one_letter_code
_entity_poly.pdbx_strand_id
1 'polypeptide(L)'
;MANRTKTGDYMEANFQAHQLETGTSFGLLQQVYTNMAILASDTWMKRVWHELDIYVTCDSPALSHRCTDDSLLMDLFINLEVDQEELLWLNWCRMFLQVCTVSDIVTADGRFIRRSAWNGLRDECCRSPYQWPRTVRPARQHWDLWQTTLSQALLASNGPHHPLQQPLGPWSDPLEDWNWLLSPTTGLFHRHGATWKHF
;
A
#
# COMPACT_ATOMS: atom_id res chain seq x y z
N MET A 1 -12.79 25.88 -11.87
CA MET A 1 -11.39 25.54 -12.21
C MET A 1 -10.48 26.50 -11.48
N ALA A 2 -9.84 26.06 -10.40
CA ALA A 2 -8.87 26.89 -9.68
C ALA A 2 -7.63 27.11 -10.57
N ASN A 3 -7.08 28.33 -10.52
CA ASN A 3 -5.93 28.74 -11.32
C ASN A 3 -4.69 27.96 -10.84
N ARG A 4 -4.30 26.89 -11.53
CA ARG A 4 -3.13 26.08 -11.16
C ARG A 4 -1.86 26.90 -11.32
N THR A 5 -1.29 27.31 -10.20
CA THR A 5 0.04 27.91 -10.16
C THR A 5 1.08 26.80 -10.01
N LYS A 6 2.29 27.01 -10.55
CA LYS A 6 3.40 26.04 -10.38
C LYS A 6 3.65 25.72 -8.91
N THR A 7 3.53 26.70 -8.02
CA THR A 7 3.65 26.52 -6.57
C THR A 7 2.59 25.56 -6.02
N GLY A 8 1.35 25.70 -6.48
CA GLY A 8 0.26 24.77 -6.12
C GLY A 8 0.57 23.34 -6.53
N ASP A 9 1.06 23.15 -7.76
CA ASP A 9 1.43 21.81 -8.26
C ASP A 9 2.55 21.17 -7.42
N TYR A 10 3.57 21.94 -7.03
CA TYR A 10 4.63 21.45 -6.15
C TYR A 10 4.14 21.12 -4.74
N MET A 11 3.22 21.90 -4.19
CA MET A 11 2.61 21.60 -2.89
C MET A 11 1.78 20.32 -2.95
N GLU A 12 0.95 20.16 -3.98
CA GLU A 12 0.15 18.96 -4.22
C GLU A 12 1.03 17.70 -4.32
N ALA A 13 2.12 17.78 -5.09
CA ALA A 13 3.10 16.69 -5.21
C ALA A 13 3.76 16.35 -3.85
N ASN A 14 4.07 17.34 -3.01
CA ASN A 14 4.61 17.09 -1.67
C ASN A 14 3.60 16.38 -0.77
N PHE A 15 2.33 16.78 -0.81
CA PHE A 15 1.28 16.11 -0.04
C PHE A 15 1.07 14.67 -0.51
N GLN A 16 1.02 14.44 -1.83
CA GLN A 16 0.96 13.10 -2.42
C GLN A 16 2.14 12.22 -1.99
N ALA A 17 3.36 12.77 -1.97
CA ALA A 17 4.55 12.03 -1.54
C ALA A 17 4.45 11.62 -0.05
N HIS A 18 3.99 12.53 0.83
CA HIS A 18 3.80 12.19 2.25
C HIS A 18 2.62 11.23 2.46
N GLN A 19 1.55 11.31 1.65
CA GLN A 19 0.46 10.34 1.67
C GLN A 19 0.99 8.94 1.35
N LEU A 20 1.80 8.82 0.29
CA LEU A 20 2.43 7.56 -0.09
C LEU A 20 3.40 7.06 0.99
N GLU A 21 4.14 7.96 1.63
CA GLU A 21 5.10 7.63 2.69
C GLU A 21 4.40 7.12 3.95
N THR A 22 3.34 7.77 4.42
CA THR A 22 2.58 7.32 5.59
C THR A 22 1.69 6.11 5.27
N GLY A 23 1.24 5.98 4.02
CA GLY A 23 0.48 4.82 3.53
C GLY A 23 -0.95 4.67 4.07
N THR A 24 -1.49 5.71 4.71
CA THR A 24 -2.84 5.67 5.32
C THR A 24 -3.90 6.25 4.39
N SER A 25 -5.16 6.20 4.81
CA SER A 25 -6.29 6.86 4.12
C SER A 25 -6.31 8.38 4.29
N PHE A 26 -5.61 8.93 5.29
CA PHE A 26 -5.66 10.35 5.63
C PHE A 26 -4.43 11.12 5.13
N GLY A 27 -4.67 12.34 4.62
CA GLY A 27 -3.63 13.30 4.28
C GLY A 27 -2.76 13.69 5.46
N LEU A 28 -1.56 14.19 5.17
CA LEU A 28 -0.59 14.64 6.19
C LEU A 28 -1.23 15.60 7.22
N LEU A 29 -2.01 16.58 6.75
CA LEU A 29 -2.70 17.57 7.61
C LEU A 29 -4.04 17.06 8.19
N GLN A 30 -4.42 15.82 7.89
CA GLN A 30 -5.59 15.14 8.44
C GLN A 30 -5.19 14.09 9.50
N GLN A 31 -3.91 14.08 9.90
CA GLN A 31 -3.38 13.15 10.86
C GLN A 31 -2.94 13.89 12.14
N VAL A 32 -3.00 13.17 13.25
CA VAL A 32 -2.45 13.65 14.53
C VAL A 32 -0.93 13.55 14.48
N TYR A 33 -0.24 14.69 14.62
CA TYR A 33 1.21 14.78 14.49
C TYR A 33 1.95 13.77 15.37
N THR A 34 1.60 13.70 16.66
CA THR A 34 2.29 12.82 17.64
C THR A 34 2.20 11.34 17.29
N ASN A 35 1.19 10.93 16.51
CA ASN A 35 0.97 9.53 16.18
C ASN A 35 1.66 9.13 14.88
N MET A 36 1.68 10.05 13.91
CA MET A 36 2.02 9.74 12.52
C MET A 36 3.33 10.38 12.05
N ALA A 37 3.87 11.36 12.79
CA ALA A 37 5.09 12.08 12.40
C ALA A 37 6.31 11.17 12.26
N ILE A 38 6.36 10.06 13.00
CA ILE A 38 7.44 9.07 12.88
C ILE A 38 7.49 8.43 11.48
N LEU A 39 6.34 8.36 10.80
CA LEU A 39 6.20 7.75 9.48
C LEU A 39 6.53 8.70 8.33
N ALA A 40 6.72 9.99 8.61
CA ALA A 40 6.96 11.03 7.62
C ALA A 40 8.42 11.51 7.65
N SER A 41 9.00 11.75 6.47
CA SER A 41 10.34 12.30 6.31
C SER A 41 10.44 13.72 6.88
N ASP A 42 11.61 14.07 7.40
CA ASP A 42 11.91 15.40 7.94
C ASP A 42 12.05 16.45 6.83
N THR A 43 10.91 16.90 6.32
CA THR A 43 10.79 17.96 5.31
C THR A 43 10.29 19.26 5.92
N TRP A 44 10.37 20.36 5.17
CA TRP A 44 9.73 21.61 5.57
C TRP A 44 8.21 21.45 5.75
N MET A 45 7.57 20.53 5.01
CA MET A 45 6.13 20.25 5.13
C MET A 45 5.79 19.58 6.46
N LYS A 46 6.62 18.62 6.92
CA LYS A 46 6.47 18.01 8.25
C LYS A 46 6.62 19.05 9.36
N ARG A 47 7.54 20.02 9.20
CA ARG A 47 7.68 21.15 10.15
C ARG A 47 6.44 22.03 10.17
N VAL A 48 5.87 22.34 9.00
CA VAL A 48 4.61 23.10 8.93
C VAL A 48 3.47 22.35 9.63
N TRP A 49 3.38 21.03 9.43
CA TRP A 49 2.41 20.20 10.13
C TRP A 49 2.60 20.21 11.65
N HIS A 50 3.85 20.16 12.14
CA HIS A 50 4.18 20.31 13.57
C HIS A 50 3.72 21.66 14.14
N GLU A 51 4.07 22.75 13.46
CA GLU A 51 3.84 24.10 13.99
C GLU A 51 2.38 24.53 13.95
N LEU A 52 1.62 24.05 12.96
CA LEU A 52 0.24 24.48 12.81
C LEU A 52 -0.71 23.77 13.79
N ASP A 53 -0.41 22.53 14.20
CA ASP A 53 -1.28 21.70 15.06
C ASP A 53 -2.77 21.75 14.66
N ILE A 54 -3.04 21.85 13.35
CA ILE A 54 -4.39 21.96 12.79
C ILE A 54 -4.75 20.71 11.99
N TYR A 55 -6.02 20.33 12.11
CA TYR A 55 -6.66 19.38 11.21
C TYR A 55 -7.27 20.14 10.03
N VAL A 56 -6.73 19.93 8.83
CA VAL A 56 -7.27 20.55 7.60
C VAL A 56 -8.00 19.50 6.78
N THR A 57 -9.30 19.68 6.59
CA THR A 57 -10.05 18.93 5.58
C THR A 57 -9.60 19.41 4.19
N CYS A 58 -8.78 18.62 3.52
CA CYS A 58 -8.38 18.84 2.14
C CYS A 58 -8.81 17.64 1.31
N ASP A 59 -9.16 17.88 0.04
CA ASP A 59 -9.30 16.81 -0.96
C ASP A 59 -7.89 16.28 -1.27
N SER A 60 -7.37 15.42 -0.39
CA SER A 60 -6.12 14.70 -0.64
C SER A 60 -6.40 13.61 -1.66
N PRO A 61 -5.60 13.47 -2.73
CA PRO A 61 -5.72 12.33 -3.64
C PRO A 61 -5.50 11.04 -2.84
N ALA A 62 -6.55 10.24 -2.74
CA ALA A 62 -6.52 8.97 -2.02
C ALA A 62 -5.58 7.98 -2.71
N LEU A 63 -4.97 7.10 -1.91
CA LEU A 63 -4.29 5.92 -2.43
C LEU A 63 -5.32 5.05 -3.18
N SER A 64 -4.89 4.48 -4.29
CA SER A 64 -5.75 3.83 -5.26
C SER A 64 -6.04 2.40 -4.82
N HIS A 65 -7.31 2.06 -4.73
CA HIS A 65 -7.80 0.71 -4.47
C HIS A 65 -8.03 -0.01 -5.80
N ARG A 66 -7.63 -1.29 -5.88
CA ARG A 66 -7.71 -2.09 -7.11
C ARG A 66 -8.92 -3.01 -7.20
N CYS A 67 -9.59 -3.22 -6.08
CA CYS A 67 -10.79 -4.05 -5.98
C CYS A 67 -11.75 -3.49 -4.94
N THR A 68 -12.98 -3.99 -4.93
CA THR A 68 -13.93 -3.68 -3.85
C THR A 68 -13.49 -4.33 -2.54
N ASP A 69 -13.87 -3.73 -1.42
CA ASP A 69 -13.56 -4.19 -0.06
C ASP A 69 -12.06 -4.29 0.25
N ASP A 70 -11.25 -3.54 -0.50
CA ASP A 70 -9.81 -3.44 -0.29
C ASP A 70 -9.50 -2.46 0.85
N SER A 71 -8.41 -2.72 1.57
CA SER A 71 -7.99 -1.94 2.73
C SER A 71 -6.53 -1.52 2.60
N LEU A 72 -6.19 -0.37 3.17
CA LEU A 72 -4.81 0.07 3.28
C LEU A 72 -4.12 -0.68 4.42
N LEU A 73 -2.91 -1.17 4.15
CA LEU A 73 -2.15 -1.97 5.12
C LEU A 73 -1.85 -1.20 6.40
N MET A 74 -1.52 0.08 6.29
CA MET A 74 -1.22 0.91 7.45
C MET A 74 -2.45 1.17 8.32
N ASP A 75 -3.62 1.36 7.70
CA ASP A 75 -4.88 1.52 8.43
C ASP A 75 -5.23 0.23 9.22
N LEU A 76 -4.97 -0.94 8.62
CA LEU A 76 -5.14 -2.23 9.32
C LEU A 76 -4.18 -2.34 10.52
N PHE A 77 -2.92 -1.95 10.37
CA PHE A 77 -1.95 -2.01 11.46
C PHE A 77 -2.26 -1.03 12.59
N ILE A 78 -2.76 0.17 12.25
CA ILE A 78 -3.23 1.15 13.24
C ILE A 78 -4.44 0.60 14.01
N ASN A 79 -5.39 -0.05 13.32
CA ASN A 79 -6.55 -0.68 13.95
C ASN A 79 -6.19 -1.86 14.87
N LEU A 80 -5.01 -2.46 14.69
CA LEU A 80 -4.47 -3.48 15.59
C LEU A 80 -3.75 -2.89 16.81
N GLU A 81 -3.69 -1.57 16.95
CA GLU A 81 -3.02 -0.87 18.04
C GLU A 81 -1.52 -1.23 18.16
N VAL A 82 -0.86 -1.44 17.02
CA VAL A 82 0.58 -1.72 16.95
C VAL A 82 1.38 -0.52 17.49
N ASP A 83 2.48 -0.80 18.21
CA ASP A 83 3.35 0.25 18.75
C ASP A 83 3.95 1.15 17.66
N GLN A 84 4.28 2.40 17.99
CA GLN A 84 4.79 3.37 17.02
C GLN A 84 6.09 2.92 16.34
N GLU A 85 7.01 2.28 17.07
CA GLU A 85 8.27 1.80 16.50
C GLU A 85 8.02 0.60 15.57
N GLU A 86 7.14 -0.31 15.97
CA GLU A 86 6.72 -1.43 15.15
C GLU A 86 6.01 -0.96 13.88
N LEU A 87 5.11 0.04 14.00
CA LEU A 87 4.40 0.65 12.89
C LEU A 87 5.36 1.32 11.90
N LEU A 88 6.41 1.98 12.39
CA LEU A 88 7.50 2.49 11.55
C LEU A 88 8.14 1.38 10.72
N TRP A 89 8.50 0.26 11.36
CA TRP A 89 9.16 -0.84 10.66
C TRP A 89 8.23 -1.56 9.67
N LEU A 90 6.94 -1.71 10.01
CA LEU A 90 5.92 -2.19 9.09
C LEU A 90 5.78 -1.27 7.87
N ASN A 91 5.78 0.05 8.09
CA ASN A 91 5.76 1.03 7.01
C ASN A 91 7.02 0.92 6.11
N TRP A 92 8.19 0.67 6.70
CA TRP A 92 9.42 0.42 5.95
C TRP A 92 9.36 -0.87 5.12
N CYS A 93 8.82 -1.96 5.67
CA CYS A 93 8.57 -3.20 4.92
C CYS A 93 7.63 -2.95 3.74
N ARG A 94 6.53 -2.22 3.97
CA ARG A 94 5.56 -1.80 2.97
C ARG A 94 6.20 -0.97 1.85
N MET A 95 6.96 0.08 2.20
CA MET A 95 7.68 0.92 1.23
C MET A 95 8.77 0.15 0.48
N PHE A 96 9.41 -0.83 1.14
CA PHE A 96 10.34 -1.72 0.45
C PHE A 96 9.63 -2.59 -0.59
N LEU A 97 8.45 -3.13 -0.28
CA LEU A 97 7.66 -3.94 -1.21
C LEU A 97 6.96 -3.10 -2.29
N GLN A 98 6.83 -1.78 -2.09
CA GLN A 98 6.12 -0.86 -2.98
C GLN A 98 4.61 -1.15 -3.06
N VAL A 99 4.00 -1.41 -1.91
CA VAL A 99 2.59 -1.80 -1.77
C VAL A 99 1.84 -0.83 -0.86
N CYS A 100 0.57 -0.56 -1.11
CA CYS A 100 -0.28 0.27 -0.24
C CYS A 100 -1.43 -0.54 0.35
N THR A 101 -2.03 -1.42 -0.45
CA THR A 101 -3.28 -2.10 -0.15
C THR A 101 -3.08 -3.60 0.10
N VAL A 102 -4.12 -4.27 0.59
CA VAL A 102 -4.15 -5.73 0.68
C VAL A 102 -4.11 -6.34 -0.73
N SER A 103 -4.81 -5.74 -1.68
CA SER A 103 -4.80 -6.19 -3.09
C SER A 103 -3.41 -6.26 -3.73
N ASP A 104 -2.48 -5.41 -3.30
CA ASP A 104 -1.10 -5.44 -3.78
C ASP A 104 -0.32 -6.70 -3.35
N ILE A 105 -0.66 -7.30 -2.22
CA ILE A 105 0.10 -8.42 -1.62
C ILE A 105 -0.56 -9.79 -1.78
N VAL A 106 -1.77 -9.85 -2.33
CA VAL A 106 -2.54 -11.11 -2.48
C VAL A 106 -2.53 -11.63 -3.91
N THR A 107 -2.80 -12.92 -4.06
CA THR A 107 -2.96 -13.61 -5.35
C THR A 107 -4.09 -12.98 -6.18
N ALA A 108 -4.05 -13.19 -7.50
CA ALA A 108 -5.02 -12.61 -8.43
C ALA A 108 -6.48 -13.09 -8.20
N ASP A 109 -6.69 -14.17 -7.46
CA ASP A 109 -8.02 -14.61 -7.03
C ASP A 109 -8.49 -13.93 -5.73
N GLY A 110 -7.66 -13.07 -5.13
CA GLY A 110 -7.98 -12.30 -3.92
C GLY A 110 -8.07 -13.14 -2.65
N ARG A 111 -7.53 -14.36 -2.62
CA ARG A 111 -7.76 -15.34 -1.53
C ARG A 111 -6.56 -15.62 -0.64
N PHE A 112 -5.34 -15.41 -1.14
CA PHE A 112 -4.12 -15.82 -0.44
C PHE A 112 -3.06 -14.73 -0.50
N ILE A 113 -2.31 -14.53 0.58
CA ILE A 113 -1.13 -13.65 0.53
C ILE A 113 -0.03 -14.33 -0.30
N ARG A 114 0.55 -13.58 -1.25
CA ARG A 114 1.63 -14.10 -2.10
C ARG A 114 2.86 -14.42 -1.25
N ARG A 115 3.55 -15.51 -1.62
CA ARG A 115 4.81 -15.90 -0.97
C ARG A 115 5.90 -14.83 -1.11
N SER A 116 5.92 -14.06 -2.20
CA SER A 116 6.89 -12.97 -2.39
C SER A 116 6.69 -11.86 -1.35
N ALA A 117 5.48 -11.33 -1.25
CA ALA A 117 5.12 -10.31 -0.26
C ALA A 117 5.31 -10.81 1.19
N TRP A 118 4.95 -12.06 1.47
CA TRP A 118 5.15 -12.68 2.78
C TRP A 118 6.64 -12.72 3.20
N ASN A 119 7.54 -13.02 2.26
CA ASN A 119 8.97 -13.17 2.52
C ASN A 119 9.79 -11.89 2.28
N GLY A 120 9.13 -10.75 2.04
CA GLY A 120 9.81 -9.49 1.80
C GLY A 120 10.62 -9.47 0.49
N LEU A 121 10.04 -10.04 -0.57
CA LEU A 121 10.60 -10.04 -1.93
C LEU A 121 9.72 -9.17 -2.82
N ARG A 122 10.34 -8.22 -3.54
CA ARG A 122 9.64 -7.39 -4.52
C ARG A 122 9.14 -8.26 -5.67
N ASP A 123 7.89 -8.03 -6.06
CA ASP A 123 7.27 -8.70 -7.18
C ASP A 123 7.35 -7.79 -8.41
N GLU A 124 8.16 -8.18 -9.41
CA GLU A 124 8.30 -7.42 -10.65
C GLU A 124 7.03 -7.44 -11.52
N CYS A 125 6.12 -8.40 -11.26
CA CYS A 125 4.89 -8.55 -12.03
C CYS A 125 3.81 -7.54 -11.63
N CYS A 126 3.85 -7.02 -10.40
CA CYS A 126 2.93 -5.99 -9.93
C CYS A 126 3.62 -4.64 -9.89
N ARG A 127 3.36 -3.83 -10.91
CA ARG A 127 3.88 -2.47 -10.96
C ARG A 127 3.01 -1.55 -10.12
N SER A 128 3.63 -0.87 -9.18
CA SER A 128 2.96 0.23 -8.48
C SER A 128 2.84 1.44 -9.40
N PRO A 129 1.71 2.18 -9.40
CA PRO A 129 1.57 3.41 -10.17
C PRO A 129 2.36 4.59 -9.57
N TYR A 130 2.92 4.41 -8.37
CA TYR A 130 3.56 5.48 -7.62
C TYR A 130 5.08 5.53 -7.78
N GLN A 131 5.64 6.72 -7.57
CA GLN A 131 7.08 6.91 -7.43
C GLN A 131 7.49 6.72 -5.97
N TRP A 132 8.04 5.54 -5.67
CA TRP A 132 8.43 5.20 -4.31
C TRP A 132 9.74 5.86 -3.89
N PRO A 133 9.86 6.24 -2.60
CA PRO A 133 11.14 6.59 -2.01
C PRO A 133 12.18 5.48 -2.20
N ARG A 134 13.46 5.87 -2.20
CA ARG A 134 14.56 4.90 -2.22
C ARG A 134 14.60 4.18 -0.88
N THR A 135 14.38 2.88 -0.90
CA THR A 135 14.37 2.03 0.30
C THR A 135 15.42 0.94 0.21
N VAL A 136 15.95 0.55 1.37
CA VAL A 136 16.80 -0.63 1.55
C VAL A 136 15.97 -1.72 2.18
N ARG A 137 16.26 -2.99 1.86
CA ARG A 137 15.56 -4.12 2.46
C ARG A 137 15.75 -4.11 3.99
N PRO A 138 14.68 -4.06 4.80
CA PRO A 138 14.78 -4.16 6.25
C PRO A 138 15.44 -5.47 6.69
N ALA A 139 16.00 -5.44 7.91
CA ALA A 139 16.57 -6.62 8.56
C ALA A 139 15.51 -7.71 8.81
N ARG A 140 15.96 -8.95 9.01
CA ARG A 140 15.07 -10.12 9.13
C ARG A 140 14.00 -9.97 10.21
N GLN A 141 14.36 -9.42 11.37
CA GLN A 141 13.44 -9.22 12.49
C GLN A 141 12.19 -8.40 12.12
N HIS A 142 12.32 -7.40 11.23
CA HIS A 142 11.17 -6.59 10.80
C HIS A 142 10.26 -7.33 9.84
N TRP A 143 10.79 -8.33 9.12
CA TRP A 143 9.97 -9.24 8.33
C TRP A 143 9.23 -10.26 9.21
N ASP A 144 9.81 -10.67 10.33
CA ASP A 144 9.13 -11.54 11.28
C ASP A 144 7.96 -10.78 11.96
N LEU A 145 8.16 -9.49 12.28
CA LEU A 145 7.09 -8.56 12.70
C LEU A 145 6.00 -8.45 11.62
N TRP A 146 6.38 -8.15 10.37
CA TRP A 146 5.48 -8.10 9.22
C TRP A 146 4.61 -9.35 9.09
N GLN A 147 5.19 -10.54 9.16
CA GLN A 147 4.46 -11.81 9.08
C GLN A 147 3.49 -11.99 10.25
N THR A 148 3.92 -11.64 11.46
CA THR A 148 3.08 -11.75 12.67
C THR A 148 1.88 -10.79 12.58
N THR A 149 2.12 -9.54 12.22
CA THR A 149 1.05 -8.54 12.10
C THR A 149 0.09 -8.86 10.95
N LEU A 150 0.59 -9.31 9.79
CA LEU A 150 -0.28 -9.78 8.70
C LEU A 150 -1.11 -11.00 9.09
N SER A 151 -0.52 -11.94 9.86
CA SER A 151 -1.25 -13.10 10.38
C SER A 151 -2.45 -12.67 11.20
N GLN A 152 -2.23 -11.72 12.12
CA GLN A 152 -3.27 -11.20 12.99
C GLN A 152 -4.31 -10.37 12.22
N ALA A 153 -3.87 -9.55 11.25
CA ALA A 153 -4.74 -8.63 10.53
C ALA A 153 -5.63 -9.32 9.48
N LEU A 154 -5.11 -10.35 8.81
CA LEU A 154 -5.67 -10.81 7.54
C LEU A 154 -5.98 -12.30 7.47
N LEU A 155 -5.35 -13.17 8.26
CA LEU A 155 -5.40 -14.60 8.00
C LEU A 155 -6.56 -15.31 8.72
N ALA A 156 -7.22 -16.22 8.00
CA ALA A 156 -8.19 -17.15 8.59
C ALA A 156 -7.51 -18.21 9.47
N SER A 157 -6.30 -18.61 9.09
CA SER A 157 -5.48 -19.60 9.79
C SER A 157 -4.01 -19.45 9.40
N ASN A 158 -3.11 -19.78 10.33
CA ASN A 158 -1.66 -19.70 10.13
C ASN A 158 -1.11 -20.93 9.39
N GLY A 159 -1.67 -21.21 8.21
CA GLY A 159 -1.28 -22.32 7.35
C GLY A 159 -0.30 -21.93 6.23
N PRO A 160 0.25 -22.91 5.49
CA PRO A 160 1.30 -22.70 4.48
C PRO A 160 0.87 -21.88 3.26
N HIS A 161 -0.44 -21.63 3.11
CA HIS A 161 -1.01 -20.89 1.99
C HIS A 161 -1.45 -19.48 2.35
N HIS A 162 -1.36 -19.07 3.63
CA HIS A 162 -1.78 -17.74 4.12
C HIS A 162 -3.16 -17.31 3.58
N PRO A 163 -4.23 -18.09 3.84
CA PRO A 163 -5.57 -17.78 3.38
C PRO A 163 -6.13 -16.55 4.10
N LEU A 164 -6.70 -15.61 3.34
CA LEU A 164 -7.39 -14.45 3.93
C LEU A 164 -8.65 -14.89 4.69
N GLN A 165 -8.95 -14.22 5.80
CA GLN A 165 -10.19 -14.37 6.56
C GLN A 165 -11.39 -13.98 5.71
N GLN A 166 -11.26 -12.90 4.93
CA GLN A 166 -12.24 -12.44 3.97
C GLN A 166 -11.54 -12.28 2.61
N PRO A 167 -11.96 -13.05 1.58
CA PRO A 167 -11.47 -12.84 0.23
C PRO A 167 -11.80 -11.42 -0.27
N LEU A 168 -10.92 -10.85 -1.09
CA LEU A 168 -11.18 -9.57 -1.72
C LEU A 168 -12.35 -9.65 -2.70
N GLY A 169 -13.01 -8.51 -2.91
CA GLY A 169 -14.07 -8.39 -3.90
C GLY A 169 -13.56 -8.31 -5.35
N PRO A 170 -14.46 -8.09 -6.32
CA PRO A 170 -14.08 -8.00 -7.73
C PRO A 170 -13.04 -6.90 -8.01
N TRP A 171 -12.10 -7.22 -8.89
CA TRP A 171 -11.11 -6.27 -9.38
C TRP A 171 -11.77 -5.21 -10.25
N SER A 172 -11.41 -3.94 -10.00
CA SER A 172 -11.92 -2.76 -10.70
C SER A 172 -10.95 -2.24 -11.77
N ASP A 173 -9.71 -2.76 -11.79
CA ASP A 173 -8.67 -2.29 -12.69
C ASP A 173 -8.93 -2.67 -14.16
N PRO A 174 -8.51 -1.82 -15.11
CA PRO A 174 -8.45 -2.20 -16.52
C PRO A 174 -7.57 -3.44 -16.73
N LEU A 175 -8.00 -4.35 -17.60
CA LEU A 175 -7.22 -5.54 -17.98
C LEU A 175 -5.82 -5.19 -18.53
N GLU A 176 -5.63 -3.95 -18.99
CA GLU A 176 -4.38 -3.39 -19.50
C GLU A 176 -3.29 -3.19 -18.42
N ASP A 177 -3.60 -3.39 -17.15
CA ASP A 177 -2.61 -3.34 -16.06
C ASP A 177 -2.09 -4.73 -15.66
N TRP A 178 -2.68 -5.80 -16.18
CA TRP A 178 -2.38 -7.18 -15.78
C TRP A 178 -1.51 -7.93 -16.80
N ASN A 179 -0.48 -8.63 -16.30
CA ASN A 179 0.35 -9.53 -17.14
C ASN A 179 -0.25 -10.94 -17.26
N TRP A 180 -1.15 -11.33 -16.37
CA TRP A 180 -1.77 -12.65 -16.34
C TRP A 180 -3.28 -12.50 -16.16
N LEU A 181 -4.05 -13.33 -16.87
CA LEU A 181 -5.51 -13.37 -16.80
C LEU A 181 -5.94 -14.83 -16.67
N LEU A 182 -6.76 -15.14 -15.66
CA LEU A 182 -7.36 -16.45 -15.51
C LEU A 182 -8.83 -16.38 -15.93
N SER A 183 -9.18 -17.13 -16.97
CA SER A 183 -10.57 -17.34 -17.38
C SER A 183 -11.09 -18.66 -16.81
N PRO A 184 -12.22 -18.68 -16.09
CA PRO A 184 -12.79 -19.90 -15.54
C PRO A 184 -13.13 -20.97 -16.60
N THR A 185 -13.41 -20.55 -17.84
CA THR A 185 -13.81 -21.43 -18.94
C THR A 185 -12.68 -21.76 -19.90
N THR A 186 -11.76 -20.81 -20.11
CA THR A 186 -10.72 -20.93 -21.14
C THR A 186 -9.31 -21.11 -20.59
N GLY A 187 -9.08 -21.01 -19.28
CA GLY A 187 -7.76 -21.27 -18.66
C GLY A 187 -6.91 -20.02 -18.47
N LEU A 188 -5.59 -20.21 -18.33
CA LEU A 188 -4.64 -19.16 -18.00
C LEU A 188 -4.12 -18.47 -19.26
N PHE A 189 -4.02 -17.15 -19.22
CA PHE A 189 -3.48 -16.33 -20.30
C PHE A 189 -2.35 -15.45 -19.77
N HIS A 190 -1.29 -15.30 -20.56
CA HIS A 190 -0.21 -14.36 -20.31
C HIS A 190 -0.22 -13.25 -21.37
N ARG A 191 0.03 -12.03 -20.95
CA ARG A 191 0.08 -10.88 -21.84
C ARG A 191 1.42 -10.82 -22.57
N HIS A 192 1.37 -10.70 -23.89
CA HIS A 192 2.52 -10.51 -24.75
C HIS A 192 2.27 -9.30 -25.66
N GLY A 193 2.74 -8.12 -25.24
CA GLY A 193 2.41 -6.85 -25.90
C GLY A 193 0.93 -6.51 -25.74
N ALA A 194 0.23 -6.29 -26.87
CA ALA A 194 -1.22 -6.00 -26.90
C ALA A 194 -2.11 -7.26 -27.02
N THR A 195 -1.53 -8.46 -26.91
CA THR A 195 -2.27 -9.72 -27.12
C THR A 195 -2.16 -10.65 -25.91
N TRP A 196 -3.21 -11.43 -25.67
CA TRP A 196 -3.24 -12.48 -24.66
C TRP A 196 -2.91 -13.81 -25.31
N LYS A 197 -1.86 -14.49 -24.82
CA LYS A 197 -1.51 -15.84 -25.24
C LYS A 197 -2.01 -16.84 -24.21
N HIS A 198 -2.75 -17.83 -24.68
CA HIS A 198 -3.22 -18.96 -23.88
C HIS A 198 -2.04 -19.86 -23.49
N PHE A 199 -2.06 -20.35 -22.25
CA PHE A 199 -1.07 -21.25 -21.66
C PHE A 199 -1.71 -22.59 -21.28
#